data_AF-A0A7C6PPV3-F1
#
_entry.id   AF-A0A7C6PPV3-F1
#
_cell.length_a   1.000
_cell.length_b   1.000
_cell.length_c   1.000
_cell.angle_alpha   90.00
_cell.angle_beta   90.00
_cell.angle_gamma   90.00
#
_symmetry.space_group_name_H-M   'P 1'
#
loop_
_entity.id
_entity.type
_entity.pdbx_description
1 polymer ?
#
loop_
_entity_poly.entity_id
_entity_poly.type
_entity_poly.pdbx_seq_one_letter_code
_entity_poly.pdbx_strand_id
1 'polypeptide(L)'
;MFLKKICLFVSELPALTFSDIIDSEEEVPLSNLGERLKELRHIRGITQRDLARDLGVAPATIAQYETGKRMPDVTTLDTLAGYFNVTVDYLIGRSDYPHLPDTSKIDGALEADPELLEFWNQLKKREDLQLLARQVKDIAPEDIRKIIRVIKAIEDEEEREDG
;
A
#
# COMPACT_ATOMS: atom_id res chain seq x y z
N MET A 1 -17.70 23.28 9.16
CA MET A 1 -18.28 22.86 10.46
C MET A 1 -18.04 21.37 10.78
N PHE A 2 -17.82 20.53 9.77
CA PHE A 2 -17.59 19.08 9.85
C PHE A 2 -16.30 18.67 10.59
N LEU A 3 -15.17 19.30 10.27
CA LEU A 3 -13.86 19.07 10.92
C LEU A 3 -13.86 19.36 12.44
N LYS A 4 -14.69 20.30 12.89
CA LYS A 4 -14.81 20.64 14.33
C LYS A 4 -15.56 19.57 15.12
N LYS A 5 -16.51 18.88 14.50
CA LYS A 5 -17.26 17.76 15.11
C LYS A 5 -16.42 16.49 15.22
N ILE A 6 -15.58 16.21 14.21
CA ILE A 6 -14.60 15.11 14.26
C ILE A 6 -13.60 15.34 15.40
N CYS A 7 -13.09 16.57 15.54
CA CYS A 7 -12.14 16.93 16.59
C CYS A 7 -12.72 16.80 18.01
N LEU A 8 -14.00 17.14 18.20
CA LEU A 8 -14.72 16.96 19.47
C LEU A 8 -14.96 15.49 19.81
N PHE A 9 -15.29 14.66 18.83
CA PHE A 9 -15.50 13.22 19.04
C PHE A 9 -14.21 12.49 19.42
N VAL A 10 -13.06 12.94 18.91
CA VAL A 10 -11.74 12.40 19.28
C VAL A 10 -11.34 12.81 20.71
N SER A 11 -11.87 13.91 21.24
CA SER A 11 -11.52 14.43 22.57
C SER A 11 -12.22 13.73 23.75
N GLU A 12 -13.22 12.89 23.48
CA GLU A 12 -14.02 12.18 24.50
C GLU A 12 -13.59 10.71 24.69
N LEU A 13 -12.55 10.24 24.00
CA LEU A 13 -12.05 8.88 24.17
C LEU A 13 -11.29 8.74 25.51
N PRO A 14 -11.61 7.72 26.33
CA PRO A 14 -10.98 7.53 27.63
C PRO A 14 -9.48 7.31 27.47
N ALA A 15 -8.72 7.99 28.33
CA ALA A 15 -7.26 8.02 28.36
C ALA A 15 -6.66 6.61 28.54
N LEU A 16 -6.43 5.92 27.43
CA LEU A 16 -5.39 4.88 27.37
C LEU A 16 -4.07 5.61 27.54
N THR A 17 -3.35 5.30 28.61
CA THR A 17 -2.09 5.98 28.88
C THR A 17 -1.08 5.57 27.82
N PHE A 18 -0.30 6.55 27.35
CA PHE A 18 0.67 6.38 26.26
C PHE A 18 1.71 5.27 26.55
N SER A 19 1.87 4.88 27.81
CA SER A 19 2.70 3.77 28.26
C SER A 19 2.08 2.38 28.09
N ASP A 20 0.77 2.25 27.95
CA ASP A 20 0.08 0.94 27.84
C ASP A 20 -0.01 0.45 26.38
N ILE A 21 0.35 1.30 25.41
CA ILE A 21 0.32 1.00 23.97
C ILE A 21 1.72 0.61 23.46
N ILE A 22 2.79 0.91 24.21
CA ILE A 22 4.17 0.67 23.78
C ILE A 22 4.75 -0.49 24.59
N ASP A 23 4.39 -1.72 24.23
CA ASP A 23 5.26 -2.86 24.49
C ASP A 23 5.38 -3.71 23.21
N SER A 24 6.57 -3.60 22.62
CA SER A 24 7.20 -4.47 21.61
C SER A 24 6.62 -4.55 20.19
N GLU A 25 7.38 -3.90 19.30
CA GLU A 25 7.55 -4.13 17.85
C GLU A 25 6.55 -3.49 16.88
N GLU A 26 6.56 -2.16 16.84
CA GLU A 26 6.25 -1.43 15.61
C GLU A 26 7.47 -1.57 14.68
N GLU A 27 7.41 -2.48 13.71
CA GLU A 27 8.44 -2.67 12.68
C GLU A 27 8.57 -1.39 11.85
N VAL A 28 9.65 -0.64 12.09
CA VAL A 28 10.01 0.56 11.32
C VAL A 28 10.29 0.13 9.88
N PRO A 29 9.64 0.73 8.86
CA PRO A 29 9.71 0.21 7.49
C PRO A 29 11.15 0.30 6.98
N LEU A 30 11.69 -0.86 6.61
CA LEU A 30 12.99 -1.02 5.98
C LEU A 30 13.05 -0.12 4.73
N SER A 31 13.89 0.91 4.79
CA SER A 31 13.77 2.11 3.94
C SER A 31 14.77 2.13 2.77
N ASN A 32 15.44 1.00 2.50
CA ASN A 32 16.29 0.85 1.32
C ASN A 32 16.23 -0.56 0.70
N LEU A 33 16.65 -0.67 -0.56
CA LEU A 33 16.66 -1.92 -1.33
C LEU A 33 17.39 -3.06 -0.63
N GLY A 34 18.53 -2.77 0.01
CA GLY A 34 19.38 -3.79 0.59
C GLY A 34 18.70 -4.53 1.73
N GLU A 35 18.02 -3.77 2.59
CA GLU A 35 17.21 -4.30 3.68
C GLU A 35 16.04 -5.15 3.19
N ARG A 36 15.24 -4.64 2.24
CA ARG A 36 14.09 -5.37 1.69
C ARG A 36 14.51 -6.63 0.95
N LEU A 37 15.60 -6.57 0.20
CA LEU A 37 16.16 -7.74 -0.48
C LEU A 37 16.60 -8.81 0.53
N LYS A 38 17.29 -8.39 1.59
CA LYS A 38 17.74 -9.28 2.66
C LYS A 38 16.55 -9.92 3.38
N GLU A 39 15.53 -9.13 3.71
CA GLU A 39 14.30 -9.58 4.34
C GLU A 39 13.57 -10.63 3.49
N LEU A 40 13.29 -10.32 2.22
CA LEU A 40 12.65 -11.25 1.27
C LEU A 40 13.42 -12.57 1.15
N ARG A 41 14.76 -12.49 1.16
CA ARG A 41 15.62 -13.67 1.16
C ARG A 41 15.46 -14.50 2.45
N HIS A 42 15.36 -13.86 3.60
CA HIS A 42 15.14 -14.53 4.89
C HIS A 42 13.74 -15.14 4.99
N ILE A 43 12.70 -14.45 4.52
CA ILE A 43 11.32 -14.97 4.47
C ILE A 43 11.26 -16.26 3.63
N ARG A 44 12.02 -16.32 2.53
CA ARG A 44 12.14 -17.55 1.71
C ARG A 44 13.09 -18.61 2.26
N GLY A 45 13.83 -18.32 3.33
CA GLY A 45 14.76 -19.28 3.94
C GLY A 45 15.98 -19.62 3.09
N ILE A 46 16.38 -18.75 2.15
CA ILE A 46 17.51 -19.02 1.24
C ILE A 46 18.76 -18.21 1.62
N THR A 47 19.95 -18.70 1.25
CA THR A 47 21.21 -17.98 1.49
C THR A 47 21.54 -17.00 0.37
N GLN A 48 22.47 -16.07 0.60
CA GLN A 48 22.98 -15.19 -0.47
C GLN A 48 23.57 -15.99 -1.65
N ARG A 49 24.15 -17.17 -1.38
CA ARG A 49 24.67 -18.06 -2.43
C ARG A 49 23.57 -18.71 -3.25
N ASP A 50 22.47 -19.10 -2.61
CA ASP A 50 21.31 -19.68 -3.30
C ASP A 50 20.67 -18.64 -4.22
N LEU A 51 20.42 -17.44 -3.70
CA LEU A 51 19.87 -16.35 -4.50
C LEU A 51 20.80 -15.98 -5.67
N ALA A 52 22.11 -15.94 -5.44
CA ALA A 52 23.08 -15.68 -6.48
C ALA A 52 23.09 -16.77 -7.57
N ARG A 53 23.00 -18.05 -7.17
CA ARG A 53 22.88 -19.18 -8.09
C ARG A 53 21.62 -19.07 -8.94
N ASP A 54 20.49 -18.78 -8.31
CA ASP A 54 19.20 -18.72 -9.00
C ASP A 54 19.12 -17.54 -9.98
N LEU A 55 19.83 -16.44 -9.69
CA LEU A 55 19.92 -15.25 -10.56
C LEU A 55 21.10 -15.29 -11.54
N GLY A 56 21.97 -16.30 -11.48
CA GLY A 56 23.15 -16.40 -12.35
C GLY A 56 24.22 -15.34 -12.09
N VAL A 57 24.35 -14.85 -10.85
CA VAL A 57 25.34 -13.83 -10.45
C VAL A 57 26.31 -14.35 -9.40
N ALA A 58 27.38 -13.61 -9.13
CA ALA A 58 28.31 -13.95 -8.04
C ALA A 58 27.67 -13.69 -6.66
N PRO A 59 27.92 -14.52 -5.62
CA PRO A 59 27.42 -14.27 -4.26
C PRO A 59 27.83 -12.90 -3.68
N ALA A 60 29.03 -12.42 -4.06
CA ALA A 60 29.49 -11.09 -3.69
C ALA A 60 28.59 -9.97 -4.24
N THR A 61 27.96 -10.18 -5.40
CA THR A 61 27.01 -9.23 -5.99
C THR A 61 25.78 -9.07 -5.11
N ILE A 62 25.20 -10.17 -4.64
CA ILE A 62 24.05 -10.15 -3.71
C ILE A 62 24.44 -9.47 -2.40
N ALA A 63 25.60 -9.80 -1.83
CA ALA A 63 26.07 -9.14 -0.62
C ALA A 63 26.26 -7.62 -0.80
N GLN A 64 26.74 -7.17 -1.97
CA GLN A 64 26.86 -5.75 -2.29
C GLN A 64 25.50 -5.06 -2.42
N TYR A 65 24.49 -5.74 -2.98
CA TYR A 65 23.11 -5.24 -3.02
C TYR A 65 22.51 -5.12 -1.61
N GLU A 66 22.60 -6.18 -0.79
CA GLU A 66 22.05 -6.20 0.57
C GLU A 66 22.72 -5.19 1.51
N THR A 67 23.97 -4.80 1.24
CA THR A 67 24.71 -3.79 2.01
C THR A 67 24.65 -2.39 1.40
N GLY A 68 23.94 -2.20 0.28
CA GLY A 68 23.85 -0.91 -0.43
C GLY A 68 25.15 -0.45 -1.10
N LYS A 69 26.21 -1.28 -1.12
CA LYS A 69 27.49 -0.97 -1.77
C LYS A 69 27.40 -0.89 -3.29
N ARG A 70 26.38 -1.55 -3.86
CA ARG A 70 26.08 -1.54 -5.29
C ARG A 70 24.58 -1.50 -5.46
N MET A 71 24.10 -0.73 -6.44
CA MET A 71 22.72 -0.81 -6.90
C MET A 71 22.60 -1.79 -8.07
N PRO A 72 21.57 -2.64 -8.13
CA PRO A 72 21.26 -3.41 -9.32
C PRO A 72 20.84 -2.47 -10.46
N ASP A 73 21.07 -2.89 -11.70
CA ASP A 73 20.51 -2.20 -12.86
C ASP A 73 19.00 -2.48 -13.01
N VAL A 74 18.35 -1.80 -13.94
CA VAL A 74 16.91 -1.91 -14.18
C VAL A 74 16.50 -3.35 -14.52
N THR A 75 17.30 -4.05 -15.31
CA THR A 75 17.06 -5.46 -15.68
C THR A 75 17.15 -6.40 -14.49
N THR A 76 18.12 -6.18 -13.60
CA THR A 76 18.30 -6.98 -12.39
C THR A 76 17.21 -6.68 -11.37
N LEU A 77 16.78 -5.42 -11.26
CA LEU A 77 15.65 -5.02 -10.42
C LEU A 77 14.37 -5.74 -10.83
N ASP A 78 14.07 -5.76 -12.13
CA ASP A 78 12.90 -6.46 -12.66
C ASP A 78 12.99 -7.98 -12.42
N THR A 79 14.18 -8.55 -12.61
CA THR A 79 14.43 -9.97 -12.31
C THR A 79 14.23 -10.29 -10.84
N LEU A 80 14.72 -9.43 -9.93
CA LEU A 80 14.55 -9.59 -8.48
C LEU A 80 13.07 -9.45 -8.08
N ALA A 81 12.39 -8.44 -8.61
CA ALA A 81 10.97 -8.21 -8.39
C ALA A 81 10.14 -9.42 -8.83
N GLY A 82 10.38 -9.93 -10.04
CA GLY A 82 9.76 -11.13 -10.56
C GLY A 82 10.10 -12.39 -9.75
N TYR A 83 11.38 -12.55 -9.35
CA TYR A 83 11.80 -13.67 -8.51
C TYR A 83 11.01 -13.69 -7.21
N PHE A 84 10.92 -12.57 -6.49
CA PHE A 84 10.20 -12.45 -5.22
C PHE A 84 8.69 -12.24 -5.34
N ASN A 85 8.17 -12.14 -6.57
CA ASN A 85 6.77 -11.81 -6.88
C ASN A 85 6.32 -10.46 -6.26
N VAL A 86 7.20 -9.47 -6.19
CA VAL A 86 6.91 -8.14 -5.66
C VAL A 86 7.04 -7.07 -6.74
N THR A 87 6.58 -5.86 -6.49
CA THR A 87 6.80 -4.71 -7.37
C THR A 87 8.22 -4.16 -7.22
N VAL A 88 8.74 -3.55 -8.28
CA VAL A 88 10.01 -2.82 -8.19
C VAL A 88 9.90 -1.65 -7.20
N ASP A 89 8.77 -0.95 -7.16
CA ASP A 89 8.52 0.13 -6.18
C ASP A 89 8.60 -0.37 -4.74
N TYR A 90 8.11 -1.57 -4.45
CA TYR A 90 8.36 -2.22 -3.18
C TYR A 90 9.84 -2.53 -3.00
N LEU A 91 10.49 -3.18 -3.97
CA LEU A 91 11.87 -3.59 -3.79
C LEU A 91 12.82 -2.40 -3.52
N ILE A 92 12.54 -1.22 -4.08
CA ILE A 92 13.41 -0.03 -3.95
C ILE A 92 13.00 0.95 -2.84
N GLY A 93 11.96 0.68 -2.06
CA GLY A 93 11.56 1.58 -0.96
C GLY A 93 10.51 2.64 -1.30
N ARG A 94 9.87 2.60 -2.47
CA ARG A 94 8.86 3.60 -2.89
C ARG A 94 7.42 3.27 -2.47
N SER A 95 7.15 2.01 -2.15
CA SER A 95 5.85 1.52 -1.68
C SER A 95 6.06 0.53 -0.55
N ASP A 96 5.26 0.56 0.51
CA ASP A 96 5.34 -0.47 1.56
C ASP A 96 4.46 -1.69 1.25
N TYR A 97 3.82 -1.72 0.07
CA TYR A 97 3.11 -2.91 -0.39
C TYR A 97 3.90 -3.69 -1.42
N PRO A 98 4.11 -5.00 -1.18
CA PRO A 98 4.81 -5.87 -2.12
C PRO A 98 4.07 -6.01 -3.44
N HIS A 99 2.75 -5.83 -3.47
CA HIS A 99 1.94 -5.96 -4.67
C HIS A 99 1.13 -4.69 -4.93
N LEU A 100 0.79 -4.44 -6.19
CA LEU A 100 -0.21 -3.44 -6.53
C LEU A 100 -1.54 -3.79 -5.84
N PRO A 101 -2.28 -2.81 -5.29
CA PRO A 101 -3.57 -3.08 -4.70
C PRO A 101 -4.49 -3.72 -5.75
N ASP A 102 -5.03 -4.90 -5.42
CA ASP A 102 -5.96 -5.62 -6.27
C ASP A 102 -7.31 -4.89 -6.28
N THR A 103 -7.51 -4.02 -7.27
CA THR A 103 -8.77 -3.29 -7.45
C THR A 103 -9.85 -4.13 -8.11
N SER A 104 -9.55 -5.37 -8.56
CA SER A 104 -10.51 -6.20 -9.31
C SER A 104 -11.78 -6.50 -8.51
N LYS A 105 -11.65 -6.62 -7.18
CA LYS A 105 -12.80 -6.78 -6.27
C LYS A 105 -13.71 -5.56 -6.26
N ILE A 106 -13.13 -4.36 -6.43
CA ILE A 106 -13.89 -3.11 -6.46
C ILE A 106 -14.51 -2.94 -7.85
N ASP A 107 -13.74 -3.22 -8.91
CA ASP A 107 -14.20 -3.12 -10.28
C ASP A 107 -15.38 -4.09 -10.54
N GLY A 108 -15.28 -5.36 -10.11
CA GLY A 108 -16.38 -6.33 -10.21
C GLY A 108 -17.57 -6.04 -9.29
N ALA A 109 -17.37 -5.36 -8.16
CA ALA A 109 -18.48 -4.93 -7.30
C ALA A 109 -19.27 -3.76 -7.89
N LEU A 110 -18.66 -2.98 -8.79
CA LEU A 110 -19.22 -1.79 -9.40
C LEU A 110 -19.69 -2.00 -10.84
N GLU A 111 -19.31 -3.11 -11.50
CA GLU A 111 -19.80 -3.50 -12.84
C GLU A 111 -21.32 -3.52 -12.98
N ALA A 112 -22.05 -3.80 -11.89
CA ALA A 112 -23.51 -3.84 -11.88
C ALA A 112 -24.17 -2.45 -11.87
N ASP A 113 -23.40 -1.37 -11.71
CA ASP A 113 -23.89 0.00 -11.62
C ASP A 113 -22.98 0.94 -12.45
N PRO A 114 -23.34 1.19 -13.73
CA PRO A 114 -22.52 1.99 -14.64
C PRO A 114 -22.19 3.40 -14.12
N GLU A 115 -23.09 3.97 -13.33
CA GLU A 115 -22.93 5.32 -12.78
C GLU A 115 -21.90 5.34 -11.65
N LEU A 116 -21.95 4.34 -10.76
CA LEU A 116 -20.94 4.18 -9.71
C LEU A 116 -19.57 3.78 -10.28
N LEU A 117 -19.54 3.03 -11.38
CA LEU A 117 -18.31 2.67 -12.08
C LEU A 117 -17.62 3.91 -12.69
N GLU A 118 -18.39 4.81 -13.30
CA GLU A 118 -17.87 6.05 -13.86
C GLU A 118 -17.32 6.97 -12.77
N PHE A 119 -18.04 7.11 -11.66
CA PHE A 119 -17.58 7.85 -10.49
C PHE A 119 -16.29 7.27 -9.89
N TRP A 120 -16.21 5.95 -9.76
CA TRP A 120 -14.99 5.26 -9.29
C TRP A 120 -13.78 5.50 -10.20
N ASN A 121 -13.99 5.46 -11.52
CA ASN A 121 -12.94 5.77 -12.49
C ASN A 121 -12.48 7.24 -12.43
N GLN A 122 -13.36 8.16 -12.04
CA GLN A 122 -12.97 9.55 -11.79
C GLN A 122 -12.15 9.69 -10.50
N LEU A 123 -12.57 9.04 -9.41
CA LEU A 123 -11.82 9.06 -8.14
C LEU A 123 -10.41 8.48 -8.30
N LYS A 124 -10.26 7.36 -9.04
CA LYS A 124 -8.96 6.73 -9.33
C LYS A 124 -7.97 7.66 -10.06
N LYS A 125 -8.46 8.67 -10.79
CA LYS A 125 -7.62 9.62 -11.54
C LYS A 125 -7.06 10.76 -10.69
N ARG A 126 -7.56 10.99 -9.47
CA ARG A 126 -7.06 12.07 -8.61
C ARG A 126 -5.90 11.54 -7.74
N GLU A 127 -4.73 12.16 -7.86
CA GLU A 127 -3.48 11.73 -7.20
C GLU A 127 -3.56 11.73 -5.66
N ASP A 128 -4.35 12.62 -5.09
CA ASP A 128 -4.60 12.77 -3.64
C ASP A 128 -5.39 11.59 -3.06
N LEU A 129 -6.31 11.01 -3.83
CA LEU A 129 -7.16 9.90 -3.40
C LEU A 129 -6.50 8.53 -3.58
N GLN A 130 -5.50 8.43 -4.46
CA GLN A 130 -4.69 7.20 -4.59
C GLN A 130 -3.98 6.85 -3.28
N LEU A 131 -3.60 7.87 -2.50
CA LEU A 131 -3.00 7.69 -1.18
C LEU A 131 -4.01 7.18 -0.12
N LEU A 132 -5.30 7.47 -0.29
CA LEU A 132 -6.35 7.05 0.65
C LEU A 132 -6.88 5.64 0.36
N ALA A 133 -6.88 5.21 -0.91
CA ALA A 133 -7.23 3.84 -1.32
C ALA A 133 -6.41 2.76 -0.57
N ARG A 134 -5.25 3.17 -0.06
CA ARG A 134 -4.31 2.42 0.76
C ARG A 134 -4.89 1.86 2.08
N GLN A 135 -5.80 2.60 2.72
CA GLN A 135 -6.33 2.27 4.06
C GLN A 135 -7.62 1.43 4.04
N VAL A 136 -8.18 1.19 2.86
CA VAL A 136 -9.54 0.62 2.68
C VAL A 136 -9.49 -0.88 2.32
N LYS A 137 -8.32 -1.52 2.49
CA LYS A 137 -7.97 -2.83 1.90
C LYS A 137 -8.84 -4.00 2.38
N ASP A 138 -9.49 -3.87 3.55
CA ASP A 138 -10.25 -4.93 4.20
C ASP A 138 -11.77 -4.64 4.28
N ILE A 139 -12.28 -3.71 3.48
CA ILE A 139 -13.71 -3.41 3.45
C ILE A 139 -14.45 -4.41 2.54
N ALA A 140 -15.54 -5.00 3.05
CA ALA A 140 -16.37 -5.90 2.28
C ALA A 140 -16.97 -5.18 1.05
N PRO A 141 -17.13 -5.85 -0.11
CA PRO A 141 -17.63 -5.23 -1.34
C PRO A 141 -18.99 -4.52 -1.20
N GLU A 142 -19.82 -4.95 -0.25
CA GLU A 142 -21.12 -4.34 0.06
C GLU A 142 -20.98 -3.01 0.80
N ASP A 143 -20.00 -2.89 1.68
CA ASP A 143 -19.75 -1.69 2.47
C ASP A 143 -19.05 -0.61 1.64
N ILE A 144 -18.21 -1.02 0.68
CA ILE A 144 -17.66 -0.11 -0.34
C ILE A 144 -18.80 0.56 -1.13
N ARG A 145 -19.82 -0.19 -1.55
CA ARG A 145 -20.99 0.37 -2.24
C ARG A 145 -21.77 1.36 -1.37
N LYS A 146 -21.94 1.06 -0.08
CA LYS A 146 -22.62 1.98 0.85
C LYS A 146 -21.82 3.27 1.02
N ILE A 147 -20.50 3.17 1.18
CA ILE A 147 -19.62 4.35 1.31
C ILE A 147 -19.70 5.21 0.06
N ILE A 148 -19.58 4.62 -1.13
CA ILE A 148 -19.65 5.37 -2.40
C ILE A 148 -21.01 6.05 -2.56
N ARG A 149 -22.11 5.37 -2.23
CA ARG A 149 -23.46 5.98 -2.26
C ARG A 149 -23.60 7.15 -1.30
N VAL A 150 -23.03 7.05 -0.10
CA VAL A 150 -23.07 8.14 0.89
C VAL A 150 -22.24 9.32 0.40
N ILE A 151 -21.04 9.08 -0.15
CA ILE A 151 -20.20 10.15 -0.71
C ILE A 151 -20.94 10.88 -1.84
N LYS A 152 -21.53 10.14 -2.78
CA LYS A 152 -22.31 10.73 -3.88
C LYS A 152 -23.51 11.53 -3.36
N ALA A 153 -24.23 11.02 -2.38
CA ALA A 153 -25.38 11.72 -1.81
C ALA A 153 -24.98 13.05 -1.12
N ILE A 154 -23.78 13.12 -0.54
CA ILE A 154 -23.25 14.35 0.07
C ILE A 154 -22.85 15.35 -1.02
N GLU A 155 -22.19 14.90 -2.09
CA GLU A 155 -21.80 15.76 -3.22
C GLU A 155 -23.03 16.37 -3.91
N ASP A 156 -24.08 15.56 -4.12
CA ASP A 156 -25.36 16.01 -4.68
C ASP A 156 -26.13 16.99 -3.77
N GLU A 157 -25.84 17.02 -2.47
CA GLU A 157 -26.44 17.96 -1.51
C GLU A 157 -25.68 19.30 -1.50
N GLU A 158 -24.35 19.27 -1.59
CA GLU A 158 -23.52 20.49 -1.66
C GLU A 158 -23.80 21.31 -2.94
N GLU A 159 -24.05 20.65 -4.09
CA GLU A 159 -24.44 21.35 -5.33
C GLU A 159 -25.80 22.07 -5.27
N ARG A 160 -26.67 21.73 -4.30
CA ARG A 160 -27.98 22.38 -4.11
C ARG A 160 -27.96 23.53 -3.12
N GLU A 161 -26.94 23.62 -2.27
CA GLU A 161 -26.77 24.73 -1.34
C GLU A 161 -26.03 25.93 -1.96
N ASP A 162 -25.29 25.69 -3.06
CA ASP A 162 -24.54 26.71 -3.81
C ASP A 162 -25.27 27.28 -5.05
N GLY A 163 -26.50 26.81 -5.34
CA GLY A 163 -27.34 27.25 -6.47
C GLY A 163 -28.51 28.15 -6.09
#